data_AF-D7DXZ4-F1
#
_entry.id   AF-D7DXZ4-F1
#
_cell.length_a   1.000
_cell.length_b   1.000
_cell.length_c   1.000
_cell.angle_alpha   90.00
_cell.angle_beta   90.00
_cell.angle_gamma   90.00
#
_symmetry.space_group_name_H-M   'P 1'
#
loop_
_entity.id
_entity.type
_entity.pdbx_description
1 polymer ?
#
loop_
_entity_poly.entity_id
_entity_poly.type
_entity_poly.pdbx_seq_one_letter_code
_entity_poly.pdbx_strand_id
1 'polypeptide(L)'
;MPRTATSTRRKTQNQANTPLSWADDTELVGLVFDLEATSTTSLYSQYTIGLHAWFLDQVRQLNPKLSAYLHDSESEKPFNISALEGQLLPSGKQLQIQANQTYRWHVNAISQPVVQFLSQWLTQLPLTLELRDAPLQIKQVHIAHPATTYTQLLNSLISKYSDISFNFVSPTSFRRKGHHLPLPVPINLFHSYLRRWNDFSGTPVEQDAFLEWIDENVIIHQHRLESVKVAAGKRGSVTGFTGVMSCGLSKPALANTEFTQLFYALVQLAPYCGTGHKTTFGLGQTRFYWVEPEQTTPSRVLTNLLGERIDELTAIFTAQRKRTGGERTDKIASTWATILARREMGESLQVIAQDLEMPYITVKTYVKLARRALKDPMSKS
;
A
#
# COMPACT_ATOMS: atom_id res chain seq x y z
N MET A 1 -38.23 -1.11 -46.30
CA MET A 1 -36.93 -0.98 -46.97
C MET A 1 -35.92 -0.39 -46.01
N PRO A 2 -34.76 -1.01 -45.80
CA PRO A 2 -33.81 -0.57 -44.78
C PRO A 2 -32.99 0.62 -45.30
N ARG A 3 -32.78 1.63 -44.44
CA ARG A 3 -31.80 2.70 -44.68
C ARG A 3 -30.47 2.28 -44.07
N THR A 4 -29.48 2.11 -44.93
CA THR A 4 -28.08 1.84 -44.60
C THR A 4 -27.30 3.13 -44.35
N ALA A 5 -26.38 3.03 -43.39
CA ALA A 5 -25.13 3.76 -43.21
C ALA A 5 -25.17 5.23 -42.76
N THR A 6 -24.53 5.53 -41.62
CA THR A 6 -23.12 5.98 -41.65
C THR A 6 -22.43 5.70 -40.30
N SER A 7 -21.42 4.82 -40.32
CA SER A 7 -20.50 4.60 -39.21
C SER A 7 -19.44 5.69 -39.24
N THR A 8 -19.47 6.59 -38.25
CA THR A 8 -18.41 7.57 -38.03
C THR A 8 -17.23 6.88 -37.36
N ARG A 9 -16.23 6.56 -38.18
CA ARG A 9 -14.90 6.07 -37.78
C ARG A 9 -14.26 7.13 -36.88
N ARG A 10 -14.34 6.94 -35.56
CA ARG A 10 -13.63 7.77 -34.56
C ARG A 10 -12.12 7.60 -34.82
N LYS A 11 -11.49 8.66 -35.32
CA LYS A 11 -10.02 8.75 -35.42
C LYS A 11 -9.44 8.54 -34.03
N THR A 12 -8.71 7.45 -33.84
CA THR A 12 -7.76 7.30 -32.75
C THR A 12 -6.66 8.35 -32.95
N GLN A 13 -6.81 9.48 -32.25
CA GLN A 13 -5.69 10.39 -32.04
C GLN A 13 -4.67 9.66 -31.17
N ASN A 14 -3.52 9.32 -31.75
CA ASN A 14 -2.30 9.07 -30.99
C ASN A 14 -2.02 10.33 -30.16
N GLN A 15 -2.43 10.34 -28.89
CA GLN A 15 -2.01 11.36 -27.94
C GLN A 15 -0.53 11.11 -27.67
N ALA A 16 0.31 11.95 -28.28
CA ALA A 16 1.70 12.10 -27.88
C ALA A 16 1.73 12.43 -26.37
N ASN A 17 2.53 11.67 -25.60
CA ASN A 17 2.74 11.88 -24.17
C ASN A 17 3.16 13.34 -23.96
N THR A 18 2.27 14.14 -23.36
CA THR A 18 2.66 15.48 -22.90
C THR A 18 3.68 15.28 -21.78
N PRO A 19 4.82 15.99 -21.78
CA PRO A 19 5.80 15.84 -20.72
C PRO A 19 5.15 16.22 -19.38
N LEU A 20 5.13 15.25 -18.45
CA LEU A 20 4.68 15.48 -17.09
C LEU A 20 5.62 16.49 -16.42
N SER A 21 5.08 17.61 -15.98
CA SER A 21 5.85 18.68 -15.33
C SER A 21 5.05 19.31 -14.20
N TRP A 22 5.76 19.88 -13.25
CA TRP A 22 5.23 20.57 -12.07
C TRP A 22 6.24 21.59 -11.58
N ALA A 23 5.81 22.48 -10.67
CA ALA A 23 6.64 23.55 -10.14
C ALA A 23 7.76 23.03 -9.21
N ASP A 24 8.88 23.74 -9.13
CA ASP A 24 10.06 23.32 -8.36
C ASP A 24 9.81 23.24 -6.84
N ASP A 25 8.83 23.99 -6.34
CA ASP A 25 8.38 24.00 -4.94
C ASP A 25 7.37 22.89 -4.63
N THR A 26 7.03 22.03 -5.59
CA THR A 26 6.08 20.92 -5.38
C THR A 26 6.60 19.95 -4.32
N GLU A 27 5.75 19.62 -3.35
CA GLU A 27 6.06 18.70 -2.25
C GLU A 27 5.32 17.37 -2.36
N LEU A 28 4.16 17.38 -3.02
CA LEU A 28 3.26 16.25 -3.16
C LEU A 28 2.90 16.05 -4.63
N VAL A 29 2.99 14.81 -5.13
CA VAL A 29 2.45 14.43 -6.44
C VAL A 29 2.15 12.93 -6.45
N GLY A 30 1.05 12.55 -7.11
CA GLY A 30 0.72 11.15 -7.33
C GLY A 30 0.79 10.79 -8.80
N LEU A 31 1.50 9.71 -9.12
CA LEU A 31 1.62 9.16 -10.46
C LEU A 31 0.88 7.83 -10.56
N VAL A 32 0.33 7.55 -11.74
CA VAL A 32 -0.17 6.23 -12.13
C VAL A 32 0.51 5.77 -13.40
N PHE A 33 0.99 4.53 -13.39
CA PHE A 33 1.65 3.88 -14.50
C PHE A 33 0.68 2.88 -15.12
N ASP A 34 0.42 3.04 -16.42
CA ASP A 34 -0.28 2.03 -17.22
C ASP A 34 0.74 1.01 -17.71
N LEU A 35 0.58 -0.21 -17.22
CA LEU A 35 1.48 -1.33 -17.41
C LEU A 35 0.80 -2.39 -18.28
N GLU A 36 1.53 -3.01 -19.20
CA GLU A 36 1.02 -4.10 -20.02
C GLU A 36 1.89 -5.35 -19.88
N ALA A 37 1.26 -6.49 -19.64
CA ALA A 37 1.96 -7.77 -19.65
C ALA A 37 2.17 -8.24 -21.10
N THR A 38 3.41 -8.54 -21.48
CA THR A 38 3.73 -9.03 -22.83
C THR A 38 3.34 -10.49 -23.03
N SER A 39 3.25 -11.25 -21.95
CA SER A 39 2.90 -12.66 -21.95
C SER A 39 2.09 -13.00 -20.70
N THR A 40 1.21 -13.98 -20.82
CA THR A 40 0.51 -14.55 -19.67
C THR A 40 1.52 -15.28 -18.80
N THR A 41 1.70 -14.84 -17.55
CA THR A 41 2.70 -15.41 -16.64
C THR A 41 2.22 -15.40 -15.20
N SER A 42 2.80 -16.28 -14.39
CA SER A 42 2.49 -16.35 -12.97
C SER A 42 3.07 -15.14 -12.23
N LEU A 43 2.24 -14.52 -11.40
CA LEU A 43 2.60 -13.48 -10.48
C LEU A 43 2.64 -14.06 -9.07
N TYR A 44 3.82 -14.05 -8.45
CA TYR A 44 4.02 -14.56 -7.10
C TYR A 44 3.26 -13.70 -6.08
N SER A 45 2.71 -14.33 -5.03
CA SER A 45 1.74 -13.68 -4.13
C SER A 45 2.26 -12.47 -3.34
N GLN A 46 3.58 -12.30 -3.22
CA GLN A 46 4.22 -11.16 -2.54
C GLN A 46 4.86 -10.15 -3.48
N TYR A 47 4.36 -10.04 -4.72
CA TYR A 47 4.91 -9.15 -5.74
C TYR A 47 5.01 -7.67 -5.34
N THR A 48 4.25 -7.22 -4.35
CA THR A 48 4.34 -5.86 -3.82
C THR A 48 5.68 -5.57 -3.12
N ILE A 49 6.37 -6.59 -2.60
CA ILE A 49 7.76 -6.47 -2.14
C ILE A 49 8.67 -6.21 -3.34
N GLY A 50 8.43 -6.88 -4.46
CA GLY A 50 9.14 -6.65 -5.71
C GLY A 50 8.94 -5.25 -6.25
N LEU A 51 7.70 -4.73 -6.24
CA LEU A 51 7.40 -3.35 -6.63
C LEU A 51 8.16 -2.34 -5.75
N HIS A 52 8.15 -2.55 -4.44
CA HIS A 52 8.90 -1.71 -3.49
C HIS A 52 10.40 -1.75 -3.77
N ALA A 53 10.98 -2.94 -3.89
CA ALA A 53 12.41 -3.12 -4.15
C ALA A 53 12.82 -2.52 -5.49
N TRP A 54 12.02 -2.74 -6.54
CA TRP A 54 12.24 -2.16 -7.85
C TRP A 54 12.21 -0.63 -7.80
N PHE A 55 11.22 -0.02 -7.14
CA PHE A 55 11.17 1.44 -6.98
C PHE A 55 12.42 1.98 -6.25
N LEU A 56 12.81 1.37 -5.12
CA LEU A 56 14.02 1.80 -4.40
C LEU A 56 15.30 1.61 -5.21
N ASP A 57 15.35 0.59 -6.08
CA ASP A 57 16.43 0.37 -7.02
C ASP A 57 16.51 1.52 -8.04
N GLN A 58 15.37 1.94 -8.60
CA GLN A 58 15.28 3.12 -9.46
C GLN A 58 15.76 4.38 -8.75
N VAL A 59 15.35 4.58 -7.49
CA VAL A 59 15.86 5.67 -6.63
C VAL A 59 17.37 5.57 -6.47
N ARG A 60 17.90 4.38 -6.21
CA ARG A 60 19.34 4.15 -5.97
C ARG A 60 20.17 4.49 -7.19
N GLN A 61 19.69 4.18 -8.39
CA GLN A 61 20.43 4.43 -9.64
C GLN A 61 20.65 5.94 -9.88
N LEU A 62 19.70 6.79 -9.46
CA LEU A 62 19.80 8.25 -9.64
C LEU A 62 20.34 8.97 -8.41
N ASN A 63 19.93 8.52 -7.23
CA ASN A 63 20.28 9.13 -5.96
C ASN A 63 20.46 8.06 -4.86
N PRO A 64 21.66 7.46 -4.75
CA PRO A 64 21.95 6.44 -3.74
C PRO A 64 21.69 6.90 -2.30
N LYS A 65 21.93 8.18 -1.99
CA LYS A 65 21.72 8.75 -0.65
C LYS A 65 20.23 8.81 -0.31
N LEU A 66 19.39 9.24 -1.26
CA LEU A 66 17.95 9.24 -1.08
C LEU A 66 17.43 7.81 -0.91
N SER A 67 17.88 6.86 -1.73
CA SER A 67 17.47 5.45 -1.60
C SER A 67 17.80 4.87 -0.22
N ALA A 68 19.01 5.14 0.31
CA ALA A 68 19.41 4.75 1.66
C ALA A 68 18.49 5.38 2.72
N TYR A 69 18.17 6.68 2.62
CA TYR A 69 17.20 7.31 3.51
C TYR A 69 15.82 6.66 3.44
N LEU A 70 15.29 6.42 2.23
CA LEU A 70 14.00 5.77 2.03
C LEU A 70 13.97 4.33 2.54
N HIS A 71 15.09 3.61 2.52
CA HIS A 71 15.17 2.24 3.03
C HIS A 71 15.41 2.19 4.54
N ASP A 72 16.41 2.92 5.03
CA ASP A 72 17.00 2.72 6.36
C ASP A 72 16.41 3.61 7.46
N SER A 73 15.73 4.72 7.12
CA SER A 73 15.20 5.63 8.15
C SER A 73 14.15 4.95 9.04
N GLU A 74 14.18 5.26 10.34
CA GLU A 74 13.13 4.87 11.29
C GLU A 74 11.94 5.86 11.33
N SER A 75 12.07 7.01 10.64
CA SER A 75 11.01 8.02 10.46
C SER A 75 9.89 7.52 9.55
N GLU A 76 8.82 8.32 9.39
CA GLU A 76 7.87 8.05 8.30
C GLU A 76 8.61 8.06 6.95
N LYS A 77 8.07 7.28 6.00
CA LYS A 77 8.61 7.20 4.65
C LYS A 77 7.89 8.24 3.77
N PRO A 78 8.60 9.11 3.04
CA PRO A 78 8.00 10.18 2.24
C PRO A 78 7.44 9.70 0.89
N PHE A 79 6.97 8.46 0.82
CA PHE A 79 6.34 7.90 -0.37
C PHE A 79 5.39 6.76 0.00
N ASN A 80 4.49 6.42 -0.92
CA ASN A 80 3.82 5.12 -0.92
C ASN A 80 3.66 4.61 -2.35
N ILE A 81 3.33 3.32 -2.44
CA ILE A 81 3.05 2.66 -3.71
C ILE A 81 1.81 1.78 -3.56
N SER A 82 1.07 1.56 -4.64
CA SER A 82 -0.04 0.60 -4.64
C SER A 82 0.44 -0.83 -4.97
N ALA A 83 -0.47 -1.80 -4.76
CA ALA A 83 -0.42 -3.07 -5.47
C ALA A 83 -0.79 -2.87 -6.96
N LEU A 84 -0.72 -3.91 -7.78
CA LEU A 84 -1.20 -3.84 -9.16
C LEU A 84 -2.73 -3.82 -9.16
N GLU A 85 -3.31 -2.77 -9.72
CA GLU A 85 -4.73 -2.70 -10.01
C GLU A 85 -5.00 -3.30 -11.40
N GLY A 86 -5.98 -4.18 -11.51
CA GLY A 86 -6.36 -4.82 -12.77
C GLY A 86 -6.85 -6.25 -12.55
N GLN A 87 -7.16 -6.94 -13.64
CA GLN A 87 -7.64 -8.31 -13.57
C GLN A 87 -6.47 -9.29 -13.33
N LEU A 88 -6.16 -9.50 -12.06
CA LEU A 88 -5.30 -10.60 -11.62
C LEU A 88 -6.14 -11.86 -11.54
N LEU A 89 -5.78 -12.91 -12.27
CA LEU A 89 -6.53 -14.17 -12.26
C LEU A 89 -5.89 -15.19 -11.33
N PRO A 90 -6.69 -16.00 -10.63
CA PRO A 90 -6.16 -17.12 -9.87
C PRO A 90 -5.61 -18.20 -10.80
N SER A 91 -4.40 -18.70 -10.51
CA SER A 91 -3.79 -19.86 -11.15
C SER A 91 -3.21 -20.78 -10.09
N GLY A 92 -3.99 -21.77 -9.66
CA GLY A 92 -3.67 -22.61 -8.52
C GLY A 92 -3.48 -21.80 -7.24
N LYS A 93 -2.26 -21.77 -6.71
CA LYS A 93 -1.87 -21.04 -5.48
C LYS A 93 -1.25 -19.66 -5.75
N GLN A 94 -1.14 -19.28 -7.02
CA GLN A 94 -0.51 -18.03 -7.45
C GLN A 94 -1.53 -17.15 -8.18
N LEU A 95 -1.18 -15.88 -8.33
CA LEU A 95 -1.89 -14.97 -9.22
C LEU A 95 -1.30 -15.12 -10.63
N GLN A 96 -2.03 -14.66 -11.63
CA GLN A 96 -1.60 -14.66 -13.02
C GLN A 96 -1.95 -13.32 -13.63
N ILE A 97 -0.97 -12.71 -14.29
CA ILE A 97 -1.18 -11.59 -15.20
C ILE A 97 -1.40 -12.15 -16.60
N GLN A 98 -2.28 -11.52 -17.38
CA GLN A 98 -2.67 -11.96 -18.71
C GLN A 98 -2.01 -11.09 -19.77
N ALA A 99 -1.54 -11.72 -20.85
CA ALA A 99 -1.01 -11.00 -22.01
C ALA A 99 -2.01 -9.95 -22.52
N ASN A 100 -1.50 -8.79 -22.91
CA ASN A 100 -2.28 -7.68 -23.48
C ASN A 100 -3.37 -7.12 -22.55
N GLN A 101 -3.32 -7.40 -21.24
CA GLN A 101 -4.13 -6.71 -20.24
C GLN A 101 -3.36 -5.55 -19.64
N THR A 102 -4.09 -4.47 -19.37
CA THR A 102 -3.55 -3.29 -18.69
C THR A 102 -3.69 -3.44 -17.18
N TYR A 103 -2.60 -3.16 -16.48
CA TYR A 103 -2.51 -3.05 -15.03
C TYR A 103 -2.11 -1.63 -14.67
N ARG A 104 -2.60 -1.12 -13.54
CA ARG A 104 -2.19 0.19 -13.04
C ARG A 104 -1.40 0.05 -11.76
N TRP A 105 -0.37 0.88 -11.64
CA TRP A 105 0.44 0.96 -10.45
C TRP A 105 0.63 2.42 -10.05
N HIS A 106 0.40 2.74 -8.78
CA HIS A 106 0.52 4.08 -8.26
C HIS A 106 1.82 4.27 -7.49
N VAL A 107 2.44 5.44 -7.67
CA VAL A 107 3.58 5.91 -6.90
C VAL A 107 3.29 7.34 -6.46
N ASN A 108 3.29 7.59 -5.16
CA ASN A 108 3.00 8.92 -4.62
C ASN A 108 4.20 9.44 -3.84
N ALA A 109 4.63 10.67 -4.16
CA ALA A 109 5.63 11.40 -3.40
C ALA A 109 4.95 12.26 -2.33
N ILE A 110 5.57 12.29 -1.15
CA ILE A 110 5.06 12.98 0.04
C ILE A 110 6.11 13.98 0.60
N SER A 111 7.15 14.28 -0.18
CA SER A 111 8.15 15.30 0.16
C SER A 111 8.84 15.83 -1.10
N GLN A 112 9.34 17.07 -1.03
CA GLN A 112 10.04 17.71 -2.15
C GLN A 112 11.24 16.89 -2.68
N PRO A 113 12.12 16.29 -1.85
CA PRO A 113 13.22 15.47 -2.37
C PRO A 113 12.77 14.27 -3.21
N VAL A 114 11.64 13.64 -2.85
CA VAL A 114 11.08 12.53 -3.63
C VAL A 114 10.42 13.04 -4.90
N VAL A 115 9.72 14.18 -4.86
CA VAL A 115 9.15 14.83 -6.05
C VAL A 115 10.25 15.16 -7.07
N GLN A 116 11.36 15.76 -6.62
CA GLN A 116 12.52 16.07 -7.48
C GLN A 116 13.12 14.81 -8.11
N PHE A 117 13.23 13.73 -7.33
CA PHE A 117 13.62 12.43 -7.86
C PHE A 117 12.65 11.95 -8.95
N LEU A 118 11.32 12.04 -8.73
CA LEU A 118 10.34 11.61 -9.74
C LEU A 118 10.47 12.41 -11.03
N SER A 119 10.71 13.72 -10.97
CA SER A 119 10.95 14.56 -12.16
C SER A 119 12.12 14.03 -12.97
N GLN A 120 13.25 13.74 -12.31
CA GLN A 120 14.44 13.22 -12.97
C GLN A 120 14.22 11.78 -13.48
N TRP A 121 13.52 10.95 -12.72
CA TRP A 121 13.25 9.57 -13.07
C TRP A 121 12.39 9.45 -14.32
N LEU A 122 11.37 10.32 -14.48
CA LEU A 122 10.51 10.33 -15.66
C LEU A 122 11.27 10.65 -16.97
N THR A 123 12.39 11.38 -16.91
CA THR A 123 13.22 11.67 -18.10
C THR A 123 14.03 10.47 -18.60
N GLN A 124 14.23 9.46 -17.74
CA GLN A 124 15.03 8.27 -18.02
C GLN A 124 14.30 7.00 -17.57
N LEU A 125 12.97 7.03 -17.64
CA LEU A 125 12.13 5.95 -17.19
C LEU A 125 12.42 4.68 -18.03
N PRO A 126 12.68 3.52 -17.40
CA PRO A 126 12.86 2.29 -18.14
C PRO A 126 11.59 1.91 -18.90
N LEU A 127 11.72 1.20 -20.02
CA LEU A 127 10.58 0.72 -20.80
C LEU A 127 9.82 -0.40 -20.10
N THR A 128 10.46 -1.07 -19.13
CA THR A 128 9.91 -2.25 -18.46
C THR A 128 10.09 -2.12 -16.95
N LEU A 129 9.02 -2.45 -16.22
CA LEU A 129 9.04 -2.72 -14.81
C LEU A 129 9.29 -4.22 -14.61
N GLU A 130 10.40 -4.55 -13.97
CA GLU A 130 10.86 -5.93 -13.81
C GLU A 130 10.34 -6.53 -12.50
N LEU A 131 9.36 -7.45 -12.58
CA LEU A 131 8.90 -8.27 -11.45
C LEU A 131 9.33 -9.73 -11.63
N ARG A 132 10.65 -9.99 -11.63
CA ARG A 132 11.22 -11.32 -11.86
C ARG A 132 10.74 -11.90 -13.20
N ASP A 133 10.02 -13.03 -13.16
CA ASP A 133 9.48 -13.73 -14.33
C ASP A 133 8.21 -13.07 -14.90
N ALA A 134 7.86 -11.88 -14.40
CA ALA A 134 6.68 -11.11 -14.79
C ALA A 134 7.01 -9.66 -15.21
N PRO A 135 7.82 -9.45 -16.27
CA PRO A 135 8.09 -8.12 -16.79
C PRO A 135 6.81 -7.45 -17.29
N LEU A 136 6.65 -6.17 -16.98
CA LEU A 136 5.52 -5.33 -17.39
C LEU A 136 6.02 -4.14 -18.18
N GLN A 137 5.55 -3.96 -19.41
CA GLN A 137 5.90 -2.79 -20.22
C GLN A 137 5.20 -1.55 -19.68
N ILE A 138 5.95 -0.47 -19.49
CA ILE A 138 5.40 0.84 -19.12
C ILE A 138 4.92 1.52 -20.40
N LYS A 139 3.60 1.65 -20.57
CA LYS A 139 3.01 2.26 -21.76
C LYS A 139 2.83 3.76 -21.59
N GLN A 140 2.28 4.16 -20.45
CA GLN A 140 1.97 5.55 -20.15
C GLN A 140 2.14 5.82 -18.66
N VAL A 141 2.38 7.09 -18.35
CA VAL A 141 2.38 7.60 -16.97
C VAL A 141 1.50 8.83 -16.95
N HIS A 142 0.61 8.92 -15.96
CA HIS A 142 -0.31 10.04 -15.77
C HIS A 142 -0.22 10.57 -14.36
N ILE A 143 -0.63 11.82 -14.16
CA ILE A 143 -0.84 12.39 -12.83
C ILE A 143 -2.14 11.82 -12.27
N ALA A 144 -2.03 10.99 -11.24
CA ALA A 144 -3.15 10.46 -10.47
C ALA A 144 -3.65 11.47 -9.43
N HIS A 145 -2.70 12.18 -8.79
CA HIS A 145 -2.99 13.23 -7.81
C HIS A 145 -2.16 14.47 -8.16
N PRO A 146 -2.81 15.65 -8.34
CA PRO A 146 -2.13 16.86 -8.79
C PRO A 146 -0.88 17.23 -8.00
N ALA A 147 0.09 17.83 -8.66
CA ALA A 147 1.22 18.44 -7.97
C ALA A 147 0.73 19.56 -7.03
N THR A 148 1.15 19.53 -5.77
CA THR A 148 0.76 20.52 -4.76
C THR A 148 1.76 20.64 -3.62
N THR A 149 1.50 21.54 -2.67
CA THR A 149 2.29 21.79 -1.46
C THR A 149 1.43 21.64 -0.21
N TYR A 150 2.04 21.38 0.94
CA TYR A 150 1.34 21.33 2.23
C TYR A 150 0.64 22.64 2.54
N THR A 151 1.27 23.77 2.19
CA THR A 151 0.68 25.11 2.33
C THR A 151 -0.57 25.26 1.46
N GLN A 152 -0.57 24.75 0.23
CA GLN A 152 -1.76 24.76 -0.63
C GLN A 152 -2.86 23.86 -0.08
N LEU A 153 -2.54 22.68 0.45
CA LEU A 153 -3.53 21.81 1.10
C LEU A 153 -4.16 22.50 2.31
N LEU A 154 -3.36 23.15 3.16
CA LEU A 154 -3.85 23.88 4.33
C LEU A 154 -4.79 25.02 3.93
N ASN A 155 -4.44 25.78 2.89
CA ASN A 155 -5.19 26.96 2.46
C ASN A 155 -6.35 26.66 1.50
N SER A 156 -6.59 25.39 1.19
CA SER A 156 -7.67 24.97 0.29
C SER A 156 -9.06 25.22 0.90
N LEU A 157 -10.01 25.63 0.06
CA LEU A 157 -11.37 26.00 0.48
C LEU A 157 -12.33 24.78 0.54
N ILE A 158 -11.86 23.66 1.10
CA ILE A 158 -12.64 22.41 1.23
C ILE A 158 -13.65 22.44 2.39
N SER A 159 -13.66 23.52 3.20
CA SER A 159 -14.63 23.74 4.29
C SER A 159 -16.12 23.73 3.88
N LYS A 160 -16.42 23.54 2.60
CA LYS A 160 -17.78 23.38 2.05
C LYS A 160 -18.33 21.95 2.12
N TYR A 161 -17.50 20.92 2.36
CA TYR A 161 -17.98 19.53 2.45
C TYR A 161 -18.31 19.19 3.90
N SER A 162 -19.62 19.17 4.22
CA SER A 162 -20.12 18.67 5.51
C SER A 162 -20.00 17.16 5.65
N ASP A 163 -19.85 16.46 4.53
CA ASP A 163 -19.69 15.00 4.45
C ASP A 163 -18.48 14.65 3.57
N ILE A 164 -17.55 13.90 4.14
CA ILE A 164 -16.31 13.43 3.53
C ILE A 164 -16.37 11.93 3.40
N SER A 165 -16.09 11.43 2.20
CA SER A 165 -16.03 9.99 1.92
C SER A 165 -14.59 9.52 1.70
N PHE A 166 -14.18 8.51 2.45
CA PHE A 166 -12.94 7.77 2.24
C PHE A 166 -13.23 6.41 1.63
N ASN A 167 -12.50 6.06 0.57
CA ASN A 167 -12.52 4.75 -0.04
C ASN A 167 -11.15 4.08 0.11
N PHE A 168 -11.12 3.00 0.88
CA PHE A 168 -9.96 2.17 1.17
C PHE A 168 -9.90 1.03 0.15
N VAL A 169 -9.24 1.30 -0.98
CA VAL A 169 -9.21 0.39 -2.14
C VAL A 169 -8.24 -0.79 -1.95
N SER A 170 -7.37 -0.72 -0.95
CA SER A 170 -6.47 -1.81 -0.54
C SER A 170 -6.53 -2.03 0.97
N PRO A 171 -6.11 -3.22 1.47
CA PRO A 171 -6.13 -3.54 2.89
C PRO A 171 -5.50 -2.44 3.75
N THR A 172 -6.29 -1.84 4.63
CA THR A 172 -5.88 -0.77 5.53
C THR A 172 -5.93 -1.28 6.96
N SER A 173 -4.94 -0.95 7.79
CA SER A 173 -4.87 -1.44 9.16
C SER A 173 -4.11 -0.46 10.03
N PHE A 174 -4.43 -0.44 11.32
CA PHE A 174 -3.69 0.32 12.34
C PHE A 174 -3.08 -0.64 13.36
N ARG A 175 -2.11 -0.16 14.14
CA ARG A 175 -1.60 -0.88 15.31
C ARG A 175 -2.19 -0.28 16.57
N ARG A 176 -2.74 -1.13 17.44
CA ARG A 176 -3.25 -0.73 18.76
C ARG A 176 -2.91 -1.80 19.77
N LYS A 177 -2.14 -1.44 20.80
CA LYS A 177 -1.71 -2.34 21.89
C LYS A 177 -1.11 -3.67 21.36
N GLY A 178 -0.24 -3.58 20.35
CA GLY A 178 0.39 -4.75 19.72
C GLY A 178 -0.45 -5.48 18.66
N HIS A 179 -1.76 -5.24 18.60
CA HIS A 179 -2.68 -5.90 17.67
C HIS A 179 -2.97 -5.07 16.42
N HIS A 180 -3.48 -5.73 15.37
CA HIS A 180 -4.07 -5.02 14.24
C HIS A 180 -5.46 -4.51 14.62
N LEU A 181 -5.77 -3.28 14.22
CA LEU A 181 -7.11 -2.70 14.30
C LEU A 181 -7.65 -2.57 12.87
N PRO A 182 -8.53 -3.49 12.43
CA PRO A 182 -9.11 -3.48 11.09
C PRO A 182 -10.39 -2.62 11.04
N LEU A 183 -10.35 -1.41 11.62
CA LEU A 183 -11.48 -0.49 11.63
C LEU A 183 -11.00 0.95 11.40
N PRO A 184 -11.71 1.75 10.58
CA PRO A 184 -11.37 3.14 10.33
C PRO A 184 -11.90 4.07 11.43
N VAL A 185 -11.41 3.88 12.65
CA VAL A 185 -11.74 4.77 13.77
C VAL A 185 -11.13 6.16 13.50
N PRO A 186 -11.88 7.28 13.61
CA PRO A 186 -11.40 8.61 13.28
C PRO A 186 -10.05 8.97 13.88
N ILE A 187 -9.86 8.78 15.18
CA ILE A 187 -8.58 9.07 15.85
C ILE A 187 -7.41 8.32 15.20
N ASN A 188 -7.61 7.09 14.74
CA ASN A 188 -6.58 6.29 14.08
C ASN A 188 -6.31 6.74 12.64
N LEU A 189 -7.35 7.13 11.90
CA LEU A 189 -7.23 7.71 10.56
C LEU A 189 -6.41 8.99 10.60
N PHE A 190 -6.84 9.94 11.42
CA PHE A 190 -6.22 11.25 11.48
C PHE A 190 -4.84 11.21 12.12
N HIS A 191 -4.59 10.33 13.09
CA HIS A 191 -3.23 10.08 13.57
C HIS A 191 -2.32 9.53 12.47
N SER A 192 -2.81 8.65 11.59
CA SER A 192 -2.02 8.17 10.45
C SER A 192 -1.59 9.31 9.52
N TYR A 193 -2.49 10.23 9.20
CA TYR A 193 -2.18 11.37 8.33
C TYR A 193 -1.31 12.40 9.04
N LEU A 194 -1.62 12.70 10.30
CA LEU A 194 -0.92 13.71 11.09
C LEU A 194 0.56 13.36 11.30
N ARG A 195 0.91 12.09 11.53
CA ARG A 195 2.34 11.70 11.62
C ARG A 195 3.13 12.09 10.39
N ARG A 196 2.55 11.91 9.19
CA ARG A 196 3.20 12.28 7.92
C ARG A 196 3.13 13.78 7.65
N TRP A 197 2.07 14.45 8.12
CA TRP A 197 2.03 15.90 8.12
C TRP A 197 3.19 16.46 8.96
N ASN A 198 3.29 16.07 10.22
CA ASN A 198 4.30 16.57 11.15
C ASN A 198 5.74 16.29 10.69
N ASP A 199 5.99 15.15 10.03
CA ASP A 199 7.32 14.81 9.53
C ASP A 199 7.74 15.62 8.30
N PHE A 200 6.79 16.05 7.44
CA PHE A 200 7.12 16.55 6.09
C PHE A 200 6.57 17.93 5.75
N SER A 201 5.57 18.45 6.46
CA SER A 201 4.91 19.72 6.12
C SER A 201 5.71 20.97 6.48
N GLY A 202 6.78 20.83 7.26
CA GLY A 202 7.50 21.94 7.88
C GLY A 202 6.68 22.73 8.91
N THR A 203 5.45 22.30 9.21
CA THR A 203 4.48 22.97 10.10
C THR A 203 3.84 21.93 11.03
N PRO A 204 4.61 21.37 11.98
CA PRO A 204 4.10 20.34 12.88
C PRO A 204 3.04 20.91 13.83
N VAL A 205 2.08 20.07 14.19
CA VAL A 205 0.96 20.39 15.09
C VAL A 205 1.01 19.48 16.31
N GLU A 206 0.65 20.03 17.47
CA GLU A 206 0.53 19.30 18.73
C GLU A 206 -0.45 18.13 18.61
N GLN A 207 0.10 16.92 18.63
CA GLN A 207 -0.63 15.71 18.27
C GLN A 207 -1.79 15.42 19.22
N ASP A 208 -1.54 15.45 20.52
CA ASP A 208 -2.53 14.97 21.51
C ASP A 208 -3.77 15.85 21.53
N ALA A 209 -3.59 17.17 21.50
CA ALA A 209 -4.69 18.14 21.45
C ALA A 209 -5.55 17.99 20.18
N PHE A 210 -4.92 17.81 19.02
CA PHE A 210 -5.65 17.60 17.77
C PHE A 210 -6.38 16.26 17.76
N LEU A 211 -5.77 15.18 18.24
CA LEU A 211 -6.39 13.85 18.24
C LEU A 211 -7.54 13.72 19.23
N GLU A 212 -7.45 14.38 20.39
CA GLU A 212 -8.57 14.50 21.34
C GLU A 212 -9.74 15.25 20.68
N TRP A 213 -9.46 16.38 20.03
CA TRP A 213 -10.48 17.11 19.28
C TRP A 213 -11.10 16.26 18.16
N ILE A 214 -10.32 15.44 17.44
CA ILE A 214 -10.85 14.51 16.43
C ILE A 214 -11.80 13.49 17.05
N ASP A 215 -11.45 12.89 18.19
CA ASP A 215 -12.25 11.87 18.87
C ASP A 215 -13.60 12.43 19.32
N GLU A 216 -13.63 13.69 19.77
CA GLU A 216 -14.84 14.38 20.18
C GLU A 216 -15.73 14.84 19.02
N ASN A 217 -15.12 15.22 17.88
CA ASN A 217 -15.80 16.04 16.88
C ASN A 217 -16.00 15.38 15.51
N VAL A 218 -15.31 14.29 15.18
CA VAL A 218 -15.48 13.60 13.90
C VAL A 218 -16.52 12.49 14.03
N ILE A 219 -17.65 12.67 13.36
CA ILE A 219 -18.79 11.75 13.42
C ILE A 219 -18.81 10.89 12.16
N ILE A 220 -18.82 9.57 12.34
CA ILE A 220 -19.03 8.62 11.24
C ILE A 220 -20.51 8.66 10.85
N HIS A 221 -20.81 8.91 9.58
CA HIS A 221 -22.18 8.95 9.07
C HIS A 221 -22.60 7.61 8.45
N GLN A 222 -21.75 7.03 7.60
CA GLN A 222 -22.02 5.77 6.91
C GLN A 222 -20.74 4.96 6.76
N HIS A 223 -20.85 3.64 6.68
CA HIS A 223 -19.72 2.78 6.29
C HIS A 223 -20.19 1.47 5.67
N ARG A 224 -19.36 0.93 4.78
CA ARG A 224 -19.48 -0.43 4.25
C ARG A 224 -18.07 -0.99 4.14
N LEU A 225 -17.75 -1.91 5.05
CA LEU A 225 -16.39 -2.39 5.27
C LEU A 225 -16.35 -3.92 5.22
N GLU A 226 -15.24 -4.44 4.72
CA GLU A 226 -14.91 -5.86 4.76
C GLU A 226 -13.56 -6.04 5.45
N SER A 227 -13.50 -6.91 6.47
CA SER A 227 -12.24 -7.31 7.07
C SER A 227 -11.52 -8.31 6.17
N VAL A 228 -10.23 -8.08 5.93
CA VAL A 228 -9.40 -8.89 5.06
C VAL A 228 -8.07 -9.20 5.74
N LYS A 229 -7.53 -10.38 5.50
CA LYS A 229 -6.23 -10.79 6.06
C LYS A 229 -5.25 -11.05 4.93
N VAL A 230 -4.19 -10.25 4.82
CA VAL A 230 -3.22 -10.36 3.73
C VAL A 230 -1.81 -10.60 4.25
N ALA A 231 -0.97 -11.26 3.47
CA ALA A 231 0.47 -11.23 3.70
C ALA A 231 0.98 -9.80 3.49
N ALA A 232 1.85 -9.29 4.36
CA ALA A 232 2.25 -7.89 4.29
C ALA A 232 3.74 -7.67 4.61
N GLY A 233 4.39 -6.86 3.78
CA GLY A 233 5.83 -6.60 3.87
C GLY A 233 6.66 -7.89 3.80
N LYS A 234 7.89 -7.85 4.32
CA LYS A 234 8.80 -9.01 4.28
C LYS A 234 8.30 -10.20 5.13
N ARG A 235 7.62 -9.97 6.25
CA ARG A 235 7.24 -11.03 7.22
C ARG A 235 5.87 -10.79 7.84
N GLY A 236 5.14 -11.89 8.06
CA GLY A 236 3.87 -11.91 8.76
C GLY A 236 2.66 -11.62 7.86
N SER A 237 1.51 -11.47 8.52
CA SER A 237 0.25 -11.08 7.91
C SER A 237 -0.31 -9.84 8.61
N VAL A 238 -1.27 -9.20 7.96
CA VAL A 238 -2.01 -8.05 8.46
C VAL A 238 -3.50 -8.32 8.31
N THR A 239 -4.21 -8.25 9.42
CA THR A 239 -5.67 -8.10 9.41
C THR A 239 -5.99 -6.63 9.24
N GLY A 240 -6.69 -6.29 8.17
CA GLY A 240 -7.10 -4.94 7.82
C GLY A 240 -8.53 -4.90 7.35
N PHE A 241 -8.93 -3.75 6.82
CA PHE A 241 -10.22 -3.52 6.19
C PHE A 241 -10.06 -2.92 4.80
N THR A 242 -11.06 -3.16 3.97
CA THR A 242 -11.30 -2.44 2.70
C THR A 242 -12.73 -1.93 2.68
N GLY A 243 -13.04 -1.03 1.75
CA GLY A 243 -14.39 -0.50 1.56
C GLY A 243 -14.45 1.00 1.77
N VAL A 244 -15.63 1.49 2.15
CA VAL A 244 -15.90 2.92 2.20
C VAL A 244 -16.44 3.35 3.56
N MET A 245 -16.16 4.59 3.93
CA MET A 245 -16.84 5.29 5.01
C MET A 245 -17.11 6.74 4.63
N SER A 246 -18.13 7.33 5.22
CA SER A 246 -18.30 8.77 5.30
C SER A 246 -18.29 9.27 6.72
N CYS A 247 -17.79 10.48 6.90
CA CYS A 247 -17.75 11.18 8.18
C CYS A 247 -17.83 12.69 7.96
N GLY A 248 -18.11 13.42 9.04
CA GLY A 248 -18.11 14.88 9.03
C GLY A 248 -17.78 15.45 10.41
N LEU A 249 -17.62 16.77 10.45
CA LEU A 249 -17.40 17.48 11.70
C LEU A 249 -18.74 17.82 12.38
N SER A 250 -18.74 17.74 13.71
CA SER A 250 -19.82 18.27 14.54
C SER A 250 -19.95 19.80 14.32
N LYS A 251 -21.15 20.38 14.56
CA LYS A 251 -21.32 21.84 14.45
C LYS A 251 -20.41 22.62 15.42
N PRO A 252 -20.24 22.22 16.70
CA PRO A 252 -19.32 22.89 17.61
C PRO A 252 -17.86 22.87 17.14
N ALA A 253 -17.43 21.81 16.45
CA ALA A 253 -16.07 21.68 15.92
C ALA A 253 -15.65 22.87 15.06
N LEU A 254 -16.59 23.43 14.29
CA LEU A 254 -16.37 24.53 13.36
C LEU A 254 -15.94 25.83 14.05
N ALA A 255 -16.11 25.95 15.36
CA ALA A 255 -15.62 27.09 16.13
C ALA A 255 -14.08 27.09 16.27
N ASN A 256 -13.45 25.91 16.21
CA ASN A 256 -11.99 25.80 16.17
C ASN A 256 -11.53 25.83 14.70
N THR A 257 -11.25 27.02 14.18
CA THR A 257 -10.90 27.22 12.78
C THR A 257 -9.59 26.55 12.39
N GLU A 258 -8.60 26.51 13.31
CA GLU A 258 -7.30 25.91 13.06
C GLU A 258 -7.40 24.39 12.88
N PHE A 259 -8.05 23.70 13.82
CA PHE A 259 -8.22 22.24 13.73
C PHE A 259 -9.20 21.85 12.61
N THR A 260 -10.20 22.68 12.34
CA THR A 260 -11.07 22.51 11.17
C THR A 260 -10.28 22.58 9.87
N GLN A 261 -9.39 23.57 9.74
CA GLN A 261 -8.54 23.73 8.56
C GLN A 261 -7.58 22.54 8.40
N LEU A 262 -6.91 22.14 9.48
CA LEU A 262 -6.02 20.98 9.48
C LEU A 262 -6.76 19.69 9.13
N PHE A 263 -7.97 19.47 9.67
CA PHE A 263 -8.81 18.32 9.33
C PHE A 263 -9.03 18.21 7.82
N TYR A 264 -9.46 19.30 7.15
CA TYR A 264 -9.67 19.29 5.71
C TYR A 264 -8.38 19.16 4.89
N ALA A 265 -7.26 19.68 5.40
CA ALA A 265 -5.95 19.48 4.80
C ALA A 265 -5.52 17.99 4.86
N LEU A 266 -5.71 17.33 6.00
CA LEU A 266 -5.41 15.91 6.18
C LEU A 266 -6.32 15.00 5.35
N VAL A 267 -7.59 15.37 5.18
CA VAL A 267 -8.53 14.70 4.27
C VAL A 267 -7.99 14.70 2.83
N GLN A 268 -7.46 15.84 2.38
CA GLN A 268 -6.84 15.95 1.04
C GLN A 268 -5.47 15.29 0.95
N LEU A 269 -4.73 15.21 2.04
CA LEU A 269 -3.45 14.51 2.10
C LEU A 269 -3.65 12.98 2.01
N ALA A 270 -4.80 12.46 2.44
CA ALA A 270 -5.04 11.02 2.55
C ALA A 270 -4.77 10.23 1.25
N PRO A 271 -5.19 10.67 0.04
CA PRO A 271 -4.84 9.96 -1.20
C PRO A 271 -3.36 10.00 -1.55
N TYR A 272 -2.64 11.07 -1.21
CA TYR A 272 -1.21 11.17 -1.46
C TYR A 272 -0.39 10.28 -0.53
N CYS A 273 -0.79 10.17 0.74
CA CYS A 273 0.03 9.52 1.76
C CYS A 273 -0.42 8.10 2.14
N GLY A 274 -1.65 7.73 1.79
CA GLY A 274 -2.29 6.50 2.21
C GLY A 274 -2.60 6.47 3.70
N THR A 275 -3.32 5.44 4.11
CA THR A 275 -3.85 5.29 5.46
C THR A 275 -3.23 4.09 6.16
N GLY A 276 -2.87 4.26 7.43
CA GLY A 276 -2.35 3.18 8.27
C GLY A 276 -0.88 2.83 7.98
N HIS A 277 -0.53 1.56 8.20
CA HIS A 277 0.84 1.05 8.06
C HIS A 277 1.04 0.23 6.78
N LYS A 278 2.31 0.06 6.39
CA LYS A 278 2.75 -0.68 5.18
C LYS A 278 2.28 -0.08 3.85
N THR A 279 2.06 1.23 3.83
CA THR A 279 1.74 2.02 2.62
C THR A 279 2.82 1.93 1.54
N THR A 280 4.09 1.76 1.92
CA THR A 280 5.19 1.51 0.96
C THR A 280 5.18 0.10 0.35
N PHE A 281 4.25 -0.77 0.74
CA PHE A 281 4.15 -2.16 0.28
C PHE A 281 2.77 -2.49 -0.33
N GLY A 282 2.02 -1.48 -0.81
CA GLY A 282 0.74 -1.68 -1.49
C GLY A 282 -0.49 -1.75 -0.59
N LEU A 283 -0.36 -1.48 0.71
CA LEU A 283 -1.48 -1.40 1.65
C LEU A 283 -1.93 0.06 1.83
N GLY A 284 -3.12 0.28 2.39
CA GLY A 284 -3.54 1.61 2.81
C GLY A 284 -3.81 2.63 1.69
N GLN A 285 -3.91 2.20 0.43
CA GLN A 285 -4.31 3.08 -0.66
C GLN A 285 -5.74 3.61 -0.42
N THR A 286 -5.85 4.94 -0.40
CA THR A 286 -7.07 5.66 -0.03
C THR A 286 -7.45 6.64 -1.12
N ARG A 287 -8.76 6.81 -1.36
CA ARG A 287 -9.30 7.77 -2.32
C ARG A 287 -10.37 8.62 -1.65
N PHE A 288 -10.54 9.84 -2.15
CA PHE A 288 -11.45 10.86 -1.59
C PHE A 288 -12.72 10.98 -2.47
N TYR A 289 -13.49 9.89 -2.57
CA TYR A 289 -14.80 9.86 -3.21
C TYR A 289 -15.54 8.55 -2.86
N TRP A 290 -16.87 8.59 -2.86
CA TRP A 290 -17.69 7.40 -2.67
C TRP A 290 -17.63 6.50 -3.90
N VAL A 291 -17.32 5.23 -3.70
CA VAL A 291 -17.48 4.17 -4.71
C VAL A 291 -18.09 2.98 -4.02
N GLU A 292 -19.14 2.40 -4.59
CA GLU A 292 -19.65 1.14 -4.06
C GLU A 292 -18.54 0.09 -4.06
N PRO A 293 -18.25 -0.57 -2.92
CA PRO A 293 -17.24 -1.60 -2.87
C PRO A 293 -17.56 -2.71 -3.88
N GLU A 294 -16.58 -3.04 -4.74
CA GLU A 294 -16.68 -4.22 -5.60
C GLU A 294 -16.75 -5.49 -4.74
N GLN A 295 -17.58 -6.46 -5.18
CA GLN A 295 -17.72 -7.77 -4.54
C GLN A 295 -16.37 -8.51 -4.49
N THR A 296 -16.20 -9.40 -3.51
CA THR A 296 -14.98 -10.18 -3.30
C THR A 296 -14.56 -10.93 -4.58
N THR A 297 -13.41 -10.56 -5.15
CA THR A 297 -12.89 -11.16 -6.38
C THR A 297 -12.01 -12.40 -6.08
N PRO A 298 -11.88 -13.37 -7.01
CA PRO A 298 -11.05 -14.56 -6.81
C PRO A 298 -9.56 -14.27 -6.49
N SER A 299 -9.01 -13.17 -7.00
CA SER A 299 -7.64 -12.73 -6.68
C SER A 299 -7.48 -12.25 -5.24
N ARG A 300 -8.49 -11.57 -4.68
CA ARG A 300 -8.52 -11.21 -3.25
C ARG A 300 -8.54 -12.47 -2.39
N VAL A 301 -9.32 -13.49 -2.76
CA VAL A 301 -9.36 -14.78 -2.03
C VAL A 301 -7.98 -15.43 -1.98
N LEU A 302 -7.25 -15.52 -3.09
CA LEU A 302 -5.89 -16.10 -3.08
C LEU A 302 -4.88 -15.30 -2.25
N THR A 303 -4.96 -13.97 -2.30
CA THR A 303 -4.10 -13.10 -1.48
C THR A 303 -4.37 -13.33 0.00
N ASN A 304 -5.64 -13.59 0.36
CA ASN A 304 -6.03 -13.87 1.72
C ASN A 304 -5.51 -15.23 2.23
N LEU A 305 -5.52 -16.27 1.38
CA LEU A 305 -5.04 -17.61 1.74
C LEU A 305 -3.60 -17.61 2.26
N LEU A 306 -2.71 -16.82 1.63
CA LEU A 306 -1.33 -16.71 2.12
C LEU A 306 -1.28 -16.03 3.49
N GLY A 307 -2.04 -14.94 3.68
CA GLY A 307 -2.12 -14.22 4.95
C GLY A 307 -2.66 -15.08 6.10
N GLU A 308 -3.74 -15.83 5.84
CA GLU A 308 -4.34 -16.78 6.77
C GLU A 308 -3.37 -17.89 7.13
N ARG A 309 -2.70 -18.50 6.14
CA ARG A 309 -1.73 -19.56 6.37
C ARG A 309 -0.53 -19.10 7.18
N ILE A 310 -0.03 -17.88 6.94
CA ILE A 310 1.04 -17.29 7.75
C ILE A 310 0.58 -17.13 9.20
N ASP A 311 -0.65 -16.68 9.44
CA ASP A 311 -1.16 -16.42 10.79
C ASP A 311 -1.37 -17.73 11.57
N GLU A 312 -1.96 -18.74 10.93
CA GLU A 312 -2.13 -20.11 11.47
C GLU A 312 -0.78 -20.70 11.89
N LEU A 313 0.21 -20.70 10.99
CA LEU A 313 1.55 -21.21 11.28
C LEU A 313 2.25 -20.38 12.37
N THR A 314 2.04 -19.07 12.41
CA THR A 314 2.60 -18.20 13.45
C THR A 314 2.03 -18.57 14.81
N ALA A 315 0.72 -18.81 14.92
CA ALA A 315 0.08 -19.24 16.16
C ALA A 315 0.64 -20.59 16.64
N ILE A 316 0.79 -21.57 15.75
CA ILE A 316 1.36 -22.90 16.06
C ILE A 316 2.78 -22.75 16.60
N PHE A 317 3.67 -22.06 15.87
CA PHE A 317 5.08 -21.92 16.26
C PHE A 317 5.27 -21.05 17.51
N THR A 318 4.38 -20.09 17.75
CA THR A 318 4.39 -19.27 18.97
C THR A 318 3.98 -20.11 20.17
N ALA A 319 2.89 -20.88 20.08
CA ALA A 319 2.41 -21.74 21.16
C ALA A 319 3.46 -22.78 21.59
N GLN A 320 4.16 -23.40 20.62
CA GLN A 320 5.23 -24.36 20.88
C GLN A 320 6.44 -23.76 21.62
N ARG A 321 6.68 -22.45 21.48
CA ARG A 321 7.86 -21.77 22.03
C ARG A 321 7.59 -20.86 23.22
N LYS A 322 6.33 -20.48 23.50
CA LYS A 322 5.95 -19.82 24.75
C LYS A 322 6.29 -20.67 25.99
N ARG A 323 6.52 -21.98 25.83
CA ARG A 323 7.11 -22.86 26.85
C ARG A 323 8.59 -22.59 27.15
N THR A 324 9.28 -21.73 26.39
CA THR A 324 10.74 -21.48 26.47
C THR A 324 11.18 -20.00 26.53
N GLY A 325 10.26 -19.02 26.51
CA GLY A 325 10.49 -17.61 26.89
C GLY A 325 10.87 -16.57 25.79
N GLY A 326 10.41 -15.31 25.96
CA GLY A 326 10.96 -14.05 25.39
C GLY A 326 10.37 -13.48 24.07
N GLU A 327 10.39 -12.15 23.89
CA GLU A 327 9.90 -11.39 22.72
C GLU A 327 10.62 -11.75 21.39
N ARG A 328 11.88 -12.21 21.49
CA ARG A 328 12.69 -12.72 20.37
C ARG A 328 12.06 -13.97 19.71
N THR A 329 11.18 -14.66 20.44
CA THR A 329 10.52 -15.90 20.03
C THR A 329 9.43 -15.68 18.99
N ASP A 330 8.72 -14.55 19.07
CA ASP A 330 7.61 -14.20 18.16
C ASP A 330 8.13 -13.83 16.77
N LYS A 331 9.25 -13.10 16.70
CA LYS A 331 9.90 -12.76 15.42
C LYS A 331 10.38 -14.01 14.69
N ILE A 332 10.96 -14.98 15.41
CA ILE A 332 11.40 -16.25 14.81
C ILE A 332 10.17 -17.07 14.39
N ALA A 333 9.06 -17.05 15.14
CA ALA A 333 7.84 -17.78 14.82
C ALA A 333 7.20 -17.26 13.53
N SER A 334 7.01 -15.94 13.46
CA SER A 334 6.52 -15.27 12.26
C SER A 334 7.45 -15.49 11.06
N THR A 335 8.78 -15.50 11.27
CA THR A 335 9.74 -15.78 10.18
C THR A 335 9.60 -17.21 9.66
N TRP A 336 9.51 -18.22 10.53
CA TRP A 336 9.31 -19.62 10.12
C TRP A 336 7.97 -19.81 9.39
N ALA A 337 6.91 -19.22 9.93
CA ALA A 337 5.58 -19.23 9.33
C ALA A 337 5.56 -18.62 7.93
N THR A 338 6.16 -17.43 7.78
CA THR A 338 6.27 -16.73 6.50
C THR A 338 7.01 -17.59 5.48
N ILE A 339 8.19 -18.11 5.83
CA ILE A 339 9.00 -18.91 4.89
C ILE A 339 8.24 -20.19 4.49
N LEU A 340 7.64 -20.90 5.44
CA LEU A 340 6.97 -22.15 5.17
C LEU A 340 5.70 -21.95 4.34
N ALA A 341 4.85 -20.97 4.68
CA ALA A 341 3.64 -20.65 3.92
C ALA A 341 3.98 -20.29 2.46
N ARG A 342 4.98 -19.41 2.24
CA ARG A 342 5.45 -19.05 0.89
C ARG A 342 5.96 -20.26 0.12
N ARG A 343 6.70 -21.17 0.78
CA ARG A 343 7.17 -22.41 0.16
C ARG A 343 6.01 -23.36 -0.20
N GLU A 344 4.95 -23.41 0.61
CA GLU A 344 3.72 -24.18 0.33
C GLU A 344 2.91 -23.59 -0.84
N MET A 345 3.07 -22.29 -1.12
CA MET A 345 2.50 -21.58 -2.28
C MET A 345 3.35 -21.68 -3.55
N GLY A 346 4.46 -22.43 -3.50
CA GLY A 346 5.28 -22.74 -4.68
C GLY A 346 6.52 -21.86 -4.86
N GLU A 347 6.79 -20.91 -3.97
CA GLU A 347 7.97 -20.05 -4.10
C GLU A 347 9.28 -20.82 -3.84
N SER A 348 10.36 -20.47 -4.56
CA SER A 348 11.68 -21.06 -4.38
C SER A 348 12.36 -20.54 -3.11
N LEU A 349 13.25 -21.33 -2.52
CA LEU A 349 13.97 -20.89 -1.30
C LEU A 349 14.95 -19.76 -1.60
N GLN A 350 15.49 -19.69 -2.82
CA GLN A 350 16.34 -18.59 -3.29
C GLN A 350 15.56 -17.28 -3.30
N VAL A 351 14.35 -17.30 -3.87
CA VAL A 351 13.43 -16.16 -3.91
C VAL A 351 13.09 -15.68 -2.50
N ILE A 352 12.70 -16.60 -1.62
CA ILE A 352 12.34 -16.25 -0.24
C ILE A 352 13.55 -15.67 0.51
N ALA A 353 14.75 -16.21 0.29
CA ALA A 353 15.98 -15.72 0.90
C ALA A 353 16.32 -14.29 0.45
N GLN A 354 16.19 -14.00 -0.84
CA GLN A 354 16.41 -12.66 -1.39
C GLN A 354 15.45 -11.64 -0.78
N ASP A 355 14.13 -11.92 -0.78
CA ASP A 355 13.13 -10.98 -0.26
C ASP A 355 13.24 -10.71 1.24
N LEU A 356 13.64 -11.73 2.00
CA LEU A 356 13.83 -11.62 3.43
C LEU A 356 15.19 -11.02 3.82
N GLU A 357 16.07 -10.78 2.84
CA GLU A 357 17.48 -10.41 3.03
C GLU A 357 18.18 -11.37 4.01
N MET A 358 18.01 -12.67 3.76
CA MET A 358 18.55 -13.73 4.59
C MET A 358 19.44 -14.66 3.79
N PRO A 359 20.51 -15.23 4.37
CA PRO A 359 21.30 -16.25 3.70
C PRO A 359 20.45 -17.46 3.31
N TYR A 360 20.65 -17.97 2.09
CA TYR A 360 19.92 -19.14 1.57
C TYR A 360 19.98 -20.35 2.52
N ILE A 361 21.15 -20.60 3.11
CA ILE A 361 21.37 -21.71 4.06
C ILE A 361 20.48 -21.55 5.30
N THR A 362 20.30 -20.32 5.78
CA THR A 362 19.43 -20.00 6.92
C THR A 362 17.97 -20.28 6.57
N VAL A 363 17.50 -19.84 5.40
CA VAL A 363 16.13 -20.09 4.92
C VAL A 363 15.87 -21.59 4.75
N LYS A 364 16.79 -22.33 4.14
CA LYS A 364 16.72 -23.79 4.01
C LYS A 364 16.62 -24.49 5.37
N THR A 365 17.41 -24.03 6.34
CA THR A 365 17.38 -24.54 7.72
C THR A 365 16.04 -24.24 8.39
N TYR A 366 15.53 -23.02 8.24
CA TYR A 366 14.26 -22.60 8.85
C TYR A 366 13.07 -23.38 8.29
N VAL A 367 13.02 -23.67 6.98
CA VAL A 367 12.00 -24.57 6.41
C VAL A 367 12.07 -25.97 7.00
N LYS A 368 13.27 -26.53 7.14
CA LYS A 368 13.45 -27.87 7.72
C LYS A 368 12.94 -27.91 9.15
N LEU A 369 13.29 -26.90 9.96
CA LEU A 369 12.87 -26.80 11.34
C LEU A 369 11.35 -26.56 11.47
N ALA A 370 10.77 -25.69 10.64
CA ALA A 370 9.33 -25.42 10.61
C ALA A 370 8.51 -26.68 10.26
N ARG A 371 8.96 -27.45 9.25
CA ARG A 371 8.33 -28.73 8.88
C ARG A 371 8.41 -29.77 10.00
N ARG A 372 9.55 -29.84 10.71
CA ARG A 372 9.70 -30.75 11.86
C ARG A 372 8.74 -30.36 12.99
N ALA A 373 8.66 -29.06 13.29
CA ALA A 373 7.78 -28.51 14.31
C ALA A 373 6.29 -28.75 14.02
N LEU A 374 5.88 -28.80 12.74
CA LEU A 374 4.51 -29.17 12.35
C LEU A 374 4.24 -30.67 12.46
N LYS A 375 5.22 -31.53 12.15
CA LYS A 375 5.05 -32.99 12.24
C LYS A 375 5.02 -33.50 13.67
N ASP A 376 5.57 -32.74 14.61
CA ASP A 376 5.78 -33.18 15.98
C ASP A 376 5.36 -32.09 16.99
N PRO A 377 4.05 -31.78 17.11
CA PRO A 377 3.57 -30.67 17.93
C PRO A 377 3.87 -30.81 19.43
N MET A 378 4.35 -31.97 19.87
CA MET A 378 4.67 -32.29 21.27
C MET A 378 6.13 -32.65 21.55
N SER A 379 7.04 -32.63 20.58
CA SER A 379 8.46 -32.92 20.82
C SER A 379 9.21 -31.71 21.35
N LYS A 380 9.12 -31.52 22.68
CA LYS A 380 10.14 -30.96 23.57
C LYS A 380 9.65 -31.15 25.01
N SER A 381 9.85 -32.38 25.50
CA SER A 381 10.16 -32.63 26.90
C SER A 381 11.63 -32.29 27.15
#